data_AF-A0A926YZE2-F1
#
_entry.id   AF-A0A926YZE2-F1
#
_cell.length_a   1.000
_cell.length_b   1.000
_cell.length_c   1.000
_cell.angle_alpha   90.00
_cell.angle_beta   90.00
_cell.angle_gamma   90.00
#
_symmetry.space_group_name_H-M   'P 1'
#
loop_
_entity.id
_entity.type
_entity.pdbx_description
1 polymer ?
#
loop_
_entity_poly.entity_id
_entity_poly.type
_entity_poly.pdbx_seq_one_letter_code
_entity_poly.pdbx_strand_id
1 'polypeptide(L)'
;MNNQTNKQARAYLAEAQVFDTTCAAPQALEHIASKWVILIIYALSQGTKRYSQLQQQIKGVSPKMLIQNLRKLEACGLVHRVVHPVVPPQVDYSLTPLGQTLVDPLTVLCEWAINHVHELKPGQKNRERRSS
;
A
#
# COMPACT_ATOMS: atom_id res chain seq x y z
N MET A 1 9.76 -20.81 -1.79
CA MET A 1 9.52 -20.07 -3.06
C MET A 1 10.78 -20.13 -3.91
N ASN A 2 10.66 -20.55 -5.18
CA ASN A 2 11.76 -21.08 -5.99
C ASN A 2 12.63 -19.99 -6.66
N ASN A 3 13.92 -20.31 -6.86
CA ASN A 3 14.94 -19.43 -7.45
C ASN A 3 14.69 -19.03 -8.92
N GLN A 4 13.89 -19.80 -9.68
CA GLN A 4 13.59 -19.54 -11.09
C GLN A 4 12.69 -18.30 -11.28
N THR A 5 11.66 -18.16 -10.43
CA THR A 5 10.66 -17.09 -10.49
C THR A 5 11.29 -15.72 -10.19
N ASN A 6 12.24 -15.69 -9.25
CA ASN A 6 12.99 -14.48 -8.90
C ASN A 6 13.94 -14.02 -10.02
N LYS A 7 14.52 -14.95 -10.79
CA LYS A 7 15.41 -14.60 -11.92
C LYS A 7 14.63 -13.95 -13.06
N GLN A 8 13.45 -14.48 -13.37
CA GLN A 8 12.57 -13.94 -14.42
C GLN A 8 11.97 -12.58 -14.04
N ALA A 9 11.53 -12.42 -12.79
CA ALA A 9 11.01 -11.13 -12.30
C ALA A 9 12.08 -10.02 -12.36
N ARG A 10 13.34 -10.33 -12.04
CA ARG A 10 14.45 -9.35 -12.11
C ARG A 10 14.77 -8.90 -13.53
N ALA A 11 14.71 -9.82 -14.50
CA ALA A 11 14.91 -9.48 -15.91
C ALA A 11 13.80 -8.55 -16.42
N TYR A 12 12.53 -8.86 -16.10
CA TYR A 12 11.40 -8.01 -16.45
C TYR A 12 11.50 -6.60 -15.86
N LEU A 13 11.86 -6.46 -14.57
CA LEU A 13 12.02 -5.16 -13.93
C LEU A 13 13.18 -4.34 -14.53
N ALA A 14 14.25 -5.00 -14.99
CA ALA A 14 15.35 -4.34 -15.68
C ALA A 14 14.92 -3.84 -17.07
N GLU A 15 14.13 -4.63 -17.81
CA GLU A 15 13.57 -4.26 -19.11
C GLU A 15 12.52 -3.14 -19.01
N ALA A 16 11.73 -3.12 -17.94
CA ALA A 16 10.70 -2.12 -17.68
C ALA A 16 11.24 -0.75 -17.23
N GLN A 17 12.56 -0.51 -17.32
CA GLN A 17 13.21 0.74 -16.92
C GLN A 17 12.81 1.22 -15.52
N VAL A 18 12.63 0.29 -14.57
CA VAL A 18 12.17 0.60 -13.19
C VAL A 18 13.14 1.52 -12.43
N PHE A 19 14.36 1.74 -12.97
CA PHE A 19 15.34 2.67 -12.43
C PHE A 19 15.32 4.05 -13.10
N ASP A 20 14.49 4.26 -14.13
CA ASP A 20 14.26 5.57 -14.73
C ASP A 20 13.09 6.26 -14.02
N THR A 21 13.40 7.22 -13.15
CA THR A 21 12.41 7.98 -12.37
C THR A 21 11.51 8.88 -13.23
N THR A 22 11.85 9.06 -14.51
CA THR A 22 11.00 9.79 -15.47
C THR A 22 9.95 8.90 -16.13
N CYS A 23 10.04 7.57 -15.97
CA CYS A 23 9.08 6.62 -16.52
C CYS A 23 7.90 6.33 -15.57
N ALA A 24 6.85 5.71 -16.09
CA ALA A 24 5.60 5.45 -15.35
C ALA A 24 5.75 4.43 -14.21
N ALA A 25 6.76 3.56 -14.24
CA ALA A 25 6.90 2.46 -13.30
C ALA A 25 7.28 2.91 -11.87
N PRO A 26 8.29 3.78 -11.65
CA PRO A 26 8.56 4.35 -10.33
C PRO A 26 7.40 5.20 -9.78
N GLN A 27 6.70 5.93 -10.65
CA GLN A 27 5.53 6.75 -10.25
C GLN A 27 4.39 5.86 -9.72
N ALA A 28 4.15 4.71 -10.36
CA ALA A 28 3.18 3.74 -9.86
C ALA A 28 3.58 3.17 -8.48
N LEU A 29 4.88 2.94 -8.24
CA LEU A 29 5.37 2.46 -6.96
C LEU A 29 5.16 3.47 -5.83
N GLU A 30 5.32 4.77 -6.07
CA GLU A 30 4.97 5.81 -5.08
C GLU A 30 3.51 5.74 -4.65
N HIS A 31 2.65 5.19 -5.52
CA HIS A 31 1.25 5.05 -5.20
C HIS A 31 0.96 3.96 -4.19
N ILE A 32 1.69 2.84 -4.26
CA ILE A 32 1.42 1.63 -3.47
C ILE A 32 2.42 1.37 -2.34
N ALA A 33 3.65 1.90 -2.43
CA ALA A 33 4.74 1.67 -1.47
C ALA A 33 4.64 2.57 -0.23
N SER A 34 3.49 2.59 0.44
CA SER A 34 3.32 3.29 1.72
C SER A 34 2.74 2.37 2.79
N LYS A 35 3.20 2.53 4.04
CA LYS A 35 2.69 1.77 5.20
C LYS A 35 1.16 1.73 5.23
N TRP A 36 0.51 2.88 5.01
CA TRP A 36 -0.95 2.98 5.13
C TRP A 36 -1.68 2.30 3.99
N VAL A 37 -1.18 2.41 2.76
CA VAL A 37 -1.73 1.65 1.64
C VAL A 37 -1.68 0.16 1.93
N ILE A 38 -0.53 -0.34 2.38
CA ILE A 38 -0.36 -1.77 2.69
C ILE A 38 -1.41 -2.21 3.72
N LEU A 39 -1.53 -1.48 4.84
CA LEU A 39 -2.50 -1.81 5.89
C LEU A 39 -3.96 -1.70 5.43
N ILE A 40 -4.29 -0.75 4.55
CA ILE A 40 -5.65 -0.61 3.99
C ILE A 40 -5.97 -1.78 3.06
N ILE A 41 -5.07 -2.13 2.14
CA ILE A 41 -5.27 -3.26 1.22
C ILE A 41 -5.50 -4.56 2.01
N TYR A 42 -4.70 -4.79 3.05
CA TYR A 42 -4.88 -5.94 3.94
C TYR A 42 -6.18 -5.93 4.74
N ALA A 43 -6.63 -4.77 5.20
CA ALA A 43 -7.89 -4.67 5.92
C ALA A 43 -9.07 -4.97 4.99
N LEU A 44 -8.99 -4.55 3.72
CA LEU A 44 -10.03 -4.74 2.71
C LEU A 44 -9.99 -6.11 2.02
N SER A 45 -8.86 -6.82 2.05
CA SER A 45 -8.80 -8.21 1.58
C SER A 45 -9.62 -9.18 2.46
N GLN A 46 -9.99 -8.74 3.67
CA GLN A 46 -10.88 -9.46 4.59
C GLN A 46 -12.37 -9.18 4.31
N GLY A 47 -12.68 -8.48 3.22
CA GLY A 47 -14.04 -8.10 2.82
C GLY A 47 -14.32 -6.61 2.96
N THR A 48 -15.54 -6.22 2.57
CA THR A 48 -16.01 -4.84 2.57
C THR A 48 -15.97 -4.24 3.98
N LYS A 49 -15.47 -2.99 4.09
CA LYS A 49 -15.38 -2.26 5.37
C LYS A 49 -15.90 -0.84 5.23
N ARG A 50 -16.54 -0.35 6.28
CA ARG A 50 -16.83 1.08 6.47
C ARG A 50 -15.58 1.83 6.91
N TYR A 51 -15.58 3.15 6.70
CA TYR A 51 -14.51 4.03 7.19
C TYR A 51 -14.20 3.82 8.68
N SER A 52 -15.22 3.75 9.53
CA SER A 52 -15.04 3.56 10.98
C SER A 52 -14.38 2.23 11.32
N GLN A 53 -14.71 1.15 10.60
CA GLN A 53 -14.08 -0.15 10.79
C GLN A 53 -12.61 -0.13 10.38
N LEU A 54 -12.28 0.51 9.26
CA LEU A 54 -10.89 0.72 8.83
C LEU A 54 -10.11 1.55 9.86
N GLN A 55 -10.70 2.64 10.36
CA GLN A 55 -10.08 3.50 11.35
C GLN A 55 -9.84 2.77 12.68
N GLN A 56 -10.76 1.91 13.11
CA GLN A 56 -10.62 1.11 14.32
C GLN A 56 -9.58 0.00 14.17
N GLN A 57 -9.56 -0.67 13.01
CA GLN A 57 -8.65 -1.78 12.73
C GLN A 57 -7.21 -1.32 12.54
N ILE A 58 -7.00 -0.18 11.87
CA ILE A 58 -5.67 0.37 11.56
C ILE A 58 -5.23 1.33 12.66
N LYS A 59 -4.71 0.79 13.76
CA LYS A 59 -4.26 1.60 14.91
C LYS A 59 -3.17 2.61 14.52
N GLY A 60 -3.34 3.85 14.96
CA GLY A 60 -2.37 4.93 14.77
C GLY A 60 -2.46 5.67 13.43
N VAL A 61 -3.42 5.33 12.55
CA VAL A 61 -3.70 6.16 11.37
C VAL A 61 -4.51 7.38 11.79
N SER A 62 -4.09 8.57 11.34
CA SER A 62 -4.92 9.77 11.52
C SER A 62 -6.10 9.76 10.54
N PRO A 63 -7.24 10.41 10.88
CA PRO A 63 -8.37 10.53 9.95
C PRO A 63 -7.96 11.10 8.59
N LYS A 64 -7.14 12.15 8.61
CA LYS A 64 -6.63 12.81 7.41
C LYS A 64 -5.85 11.84 6.53
N MET A 65 -4.95 11.05 7.13
CA MET A 65 -4.13 10.09 6.39
C MET A 65 -4.96 8.94 5.83
N LEU A 66 -5.94 8.43 6.58
CA LEU A 66 -6.82 7.38 6.09
C LEU A 66 -7.64 7.86 4.89
N ILE A 67 -8.25 9.05 4.98
CA ILE A 67 -9.00 9.66 3.86
C ILE A 67 -8.10 9.88 2.64
N GLN A 68 -6.89 10.42 2.82
CA GLN A 68 -5.96 10.66 1.73
C GLN A 68 -5.58 9.37 1.01
N ASN A 69 -5.27 8.30 1.76
CA ASN A 69 -4.91 7.02 1.15
C ASN A 69 -6.13 6.33 0.50
N LEU A 70 -7.32 6.40 1.09
CA LEU A 70 -8.53 5.85 0.45
C LEU A 70 -8.85 6.54 -0.87
N ARG A 71 -8.79 7.89 -0.93
CA ARG A 71 -8.99 8.65 -2.17
C ARG A 71 -7.94 8.31 -3.23
N LYS A 72 -6.69 8.14 -2.81
CA LYS A 72 -5.59 7.73 -3.69
C LYS A 72 -5.84 6.34 -4.26
N LEU A 73 -6.21 5.38 -3.43
CA LEU A 73 -6.50 4.01 -3.85
C LEU A 73 -7.73 3.92 -4.76
N GLU A 74 -8.74 4.74 -4.51
CA GLU A 74 -9.90 4.90 -5.40
C GLU A 74 -9.47 5.46 -6.77
N ALA A 75 -8.66 6.52 -6.79
CA ALA A 75 -8.15 7.11 -8.03
C ALA A 75 -7.25 6.16 -8.83
N CYS A 76 -6.48 5.30 -8.15
CA CYS A 76 -5.68 4.25 -8.79
C CYS A 76 -6.52 3.04 -9.26
N GLY A 77 -7.83 3.02 -9.00
CA GLY A 77 -8.70 1.89 -9.34
C GLY A 77 -8.45 0.64 -8.50
N LEU A 78 -7.82 0.76 -7.33
CA LEU A 78 -7.53 -0.34 -6.41
C LEU A 78 -8.65 -0.57 -5.39
N VAL A 79 -9.39 0.49 -5.06
CA VAL A 79 -10.49 0.44 -4.09
C VAL A 79 -11.78 0.95 -4.74
N HIS A 80 -12.86 0.21 -4.56
CA HIS A 80 -14.21 0.63 -4.90
C HIS A 80 -14.89 1.26 -3.68
N ARG A 81 -15.54 2.40 -3.89
CA ARG A 81 -16.26 3.17 -2.85
C ARG A 81 -17.75 3.22 -3.18
N VAL A 82 -18.59 2.80 -2.25
CA VAL A 82 -20.06 2.86 -2.37
C VAL A 82 -20.63 3.77 -1.31
N VAL A 83 -21.46 4.73 -1.71
CA VAL A 83 -22.21 5.60 -0.79
C VAL A 83 -23.63 5.07 -0.66
N HIS A 84 -24.03 4.77 0.57
CA HIS A 84 -25.37 4.32 0.89
C HIS A 84 -26.22 5.50 1.38
N PRO A 85 -27.34 5.81 0.70
CA PRO A 85 -28.23 6.91 1.07
C PRO A 85 -29.15 6.52 2.25
N VAL A 86 -28.55 6.16 3.38
CA VAL A 86 -29.23 5.82 4.63
C VAL A 86 -28.97 6.90 5.69
N VAL A 87 -29.72 6.90 6.79
CA VAL A 87 -29.51 7.82 7.92
C VAL A 87 -28.94 7.04 9.11
N PRO A 88 -27.74 7.38 9.62
CA PRO A 88 -26.77 8.33 9.05
C PRO A 88 -26.10 7.77 7.77
N PRO A 89 -25.60 8.62 6.84
CA PRO A 89 -24.94 8.17 5.61
C PRO A 89 -23.80 7.21 5.89
N GLN A 90 -23.74 6.11 5.13
CA GLN A 90 -22.69 5.10 5.26
C GLN A 90 -21.88 4.99 3.98
N VAL A 91 -20.59 4.73 4.12
CA VAL A 91 -19.68 4.57 3.00
C VAL A 91 -18.90 3.29 3.19
N ASP A 92 -19.01 2.41 2.20
CA ASP A 92 -18.33 1.13 2.14
C ASP A 92 -17.16 1.20 1.17
N TYR A 93 -16.08 0.51 1.53
CA TYR A 93 -14.88 0.33 0.74
C TYR A 93 -14.64 -1.16 0.54
N SER A 94 -14.24 -1.54 -0.67
CA SER A 94 -13.87 -2.90 -1.04
C SER A 94 -12.72 -2.88 -2.05
N LEU A 95 -11.97 -3.97 -2.17
CA LEU A 95 -10.97 -4.09 -3.23
C LEU A 95 -11.67 -4.27 -4.58
N THR A 96 -11.12 -3.63 -5.62
CA THR A 96 -11.45 -3.98 -7.00
C THR A 96 -10.74 -5.28 -7.39
N PRO A 97 -11.03 -5.87 -8.57
CA PRO A 97 -10.24 -6.99 -9.09
C PRO A 97 -8.74 -6.67 -9.16
N LEU A 98 -8.37 -5.45 -9.58
CA LEU A 98 -6.98 -4.98 -9.58
C LEU A 98 -6.42 -4.83 -8.16
N GLY A 99 -7.20 -4.31 -7.22
CA GLY A 99 -6.81 -4.23 -5.81
C GLY A 99 -6.52 -5.60 -5.20
N GLN A 100 -7.30 -6.61 -5.59
CA GLN A 100 -7.12 -7.99 -5.12
C GLN A 100 -5.79 -8.59 -5.60
N THR A 101 -5.32 -8.27 -6.81
CA THR A 101 -4.01 -8.76 -7.30
C THR A 101 -2.83 -8.20 -6.52
N LEU A 102 -3.03 -7.13 -5.73
CA LEU A 102 -1.98 -6.51 -4.91
C LEU A 102 -1.81 -7.20 -3.54
N VAL A 103 -2.77 -8.03 -3.11
CA VAL A 103 -2.74 -8.69 -1.79
C VAL A 103 -1.56 -9.65 -1.67
N ASP A 104 -1.35 -10.52 -2.65
CA ASP A 104 -0.26 -11.51 -2.60
C ASP A 104 1.13 -10.86 -2.63
N PRO A 105 1.44 -9.92 -3.55
CA PRO A 105 2.72 -9.20 -3.53
C PRO A 105 3.02 -8.52 -2.20
N LEU A 106 2.02 -7.86 -1.60
CA LEU A 106 2.18 -7.21 -0.30
C LEU A 106 2.34 -8.22 0.83
N THR A 107 1.80 -9.43 0.68
CA THR A 107 2.00 -10.53 1.62
C THR A 107 3.42 -11.02 1.67
N VAL A 108 4.03 -11.22 0.51
CA VAL A 108 5.45 -11.56 0.45
C VAL A 108 6.31 -10.46 1.10
N LEU A 109 5.99 -9.19 0.84
CA LEU A 109 6.72 -8.06 1.43
C LEU A 109 6.57 -8.01 2.96
N CYS A 110 5.36 -8.17 3.47
CA CYS A 110 5.08 -8.14 4.91
C CYS A 110 5.72 -9.32 5.64
N GLU A 111 5.64 -10.53 5.09
CA GLU A 111 6.32 -11.70 5.65
C GLU A 111 7.82 -11.48 5.75
N TRP A 112 8.44 -10.99 4.67
CA TRP A 112 9.87 -10.66 4.69
C TRP A 112 10.19 -9.61 5.76
N ALA A 113 9.42 -8.52 5.85
CA ALA A 113 9.67 -7.45 6.81
C ALA A 113 9.52 -7.92 8.27
N ILE A 114 8.55 -8.79 8.56
CA ILE A 114 8.34 -9.38 9.88
C ILE A 114 9.50 -10.30 10.24
N ASN A 115 9.92 -11.16 9.32
CA ASN A 115 11.01 -12.10 9.54
C ASN A 115 12.36 -11.42 9.80
N HIS A 116 12.55 -10.20 9.31
CA HIS A 116 13.80 -9.43 9.45
C HIS A 116 13.65 -8.19 10.34
N VAL A 117 12.58 -8.09 11.13
CA VAL A 117 12.27 -6.87 11.92
C VAL A 117 13.40 -6.48 12.88
N HIS A 118 14.15 -7.47 13.40
CA HIS A 118 15.28 -7.24 14.31
C HIS A 118 16.56 -6.79 13.59
N GLU A 119 16.67 -7.08 12.29
CA GLU A 119 17.79 -6.68 11.45
C GLU A 119 17.59 -5.30 10.84
N LEU A 120 16.32 -4.89 10.66
CA LEU A 120 15.92 -3.55 10.24
C LEU A 120 16.25 -2.53 11.33
N LYS A 121 17.50 -2.05 11.35
CA LYS A 121 17.90 -0.91 12.18
C LYS A 121 17.25 0.35 11.60
N PRO A 122 16.49 1.15 12.38
CA PRO A 122 16.06 2.45 11.90
C PRO A 122 17.31 3.24 11.52
N GLY A 123 17.37 3.69 10.27
CA GLY A 123 18.50 4.46 9.78
C GLY A 123 18.78 5.61 10.74
N GLN A 124 20.00 5.67 11.27
CA GLN A 124 20.47 6.83 12.00
C GLN A 124 20.27 8.02 11.08
N LYS A 125 19.23 8.83 11.35
CA LYS A 125 18.97 10.06 10.60
C LYS A 125 20.22 10.90 10.78
N ASN A 126 21.02 11.00 9.71
CA ASN A 126 22.12 11.93 9.63
C ASN A 126 21.50 13.33 9.76
N ARG A 127 21.52 13.89 10.99
CA ARG A 127 21.22 15.30 11.25
C ARG A 127 22.42 16.09 10.74
N GLU A 128 22.64 16.06 9.44
CA GLU A 128 23.53 17.01 8.78
C GLU A 128 22.83 18.37 8.80
N ARG A 129 23.18 19.13 9.84
CA ARG A 129 23.43 20.56 9.84
C ARG A 129 23.00 21.28 8.55
N ARG A 130 21.74 21.71 8.49
CA ARG A 130 21.43 22.98 7.81
C ARG A 130 21.79 24.10 8.78
N SER A 131 23.09 24.35 8.87
CA SER A 131 23.63 25.64 9.26
C SER A 131 23.82 26.42 7.97
N SER A 132 22.91 27.34 7.68
CA SER A 132 23.12 28.55 6.88
C SER A 132 21.97 29.49 7.17
#